data_AF-A0A6A6ZD33-F1
#
_entry.id   AF-A0A6A6ZD33-F1
#
_cell.length_a   1.000
_cell.length_b   1.000
_cell.length_c   1.000
_cell.angle_alpha   90.00
_cell.angle_beta   90.00
_cell.angle_gamma   90.00
#
_symmetry.space_group_name_H-M   'P 1'
#
loop_
_entity.id
_entity.type
_entity.pdbx_description
1 polymer ?
#
loop_
_entity_poly.entity_id
_entity_poly.type
_entity_poly.pdbx_seq_one_letter_code
_entity_poly.pdbx_strand_id
1 'polypeptide(L)'
;MDRASQVLAQALPAHLPRTYAALADWGDEHAQSKQYLTAEEEIALVKFLLLMSSLRHPVRIKFLPSLAFSIARRRSSVTPNNPIKPPGKNWPRAFQKRHPELKARRVKAMDWKRHENNIYYKIKE
;
A
#
# COMPACT_ATOMS: atom_id res chain seq x y z
N MET A 1 23.08 6.94 20.50
CA MET A 1 21.69 6.69 20.95
C MET A 1 20.96 5.92 19.87
N ASP A 2 20.25 4.87 20.25
CA ASP A 2 19.43 4.05 19.35
C ASP A 2 18.09 4.75 19.04
N ARG A 3 17.41 4.27 18.01
CA ARG A 3 16.17 4.88 17.50
C ARG A 3 15.03 4.79 18.51
N ALA A 4 15.02 3.78 19.39
CA ALA A 4 13.98 3.65 20.42
C ALA A 4 14.18 4.69 21.53
N SER A 5 15.41 4.95 21.95
CA SER A 5 15.72 6.01 22.92
C SER A 5 15.34 7.42 22.42
N GLN A 6 15.49 7.69 21.12
CA GLN A 6 15.05 8.97 20.53
C GLN A 6 13.53 9.14 20.49
N VAL A 7 12.77 8.04 20.35
CA VAL A 7 11.30 8.09 20.35
C VAL A 7 10.76 8.35 21.76
N LEU A 8 11.37 7.75 22.79
CA LEU A 8 11.02 8.02 24.19
C LEU A 8 11.36 9.45 24.63
N ALA A 9 12.32 10.09 23.98
CA ALA A 9 12.73 11.47 24.25
C ALA A 9 11.85 12.54 23.57
N GLN A 10 11.00 12.17 22.61
CA GLN A 10 10.02 13.13 22.05
C GLN A 10 8.95 13.41 23.11
N ALA A 11 8.81 14.68 23.50
CA ALA A 11 7.85 15.10 24.49
C ALA A 11 6.42 14.83 24.01
N LEU A 12 5.67 14.06 24.79
CA LEU A 12 4.25 13.81 24.56
C LEU A 12 3.46 15.10 24.73
N PRO A 13 2.44 15.35 23.90
CA PRO A 13 1.59 16.49 24.10
C PRO A 13 0.81 16.34 25.42
N ALA A 14 0.75 17.41 26.21
CA ALA A 14 0.32 17.40 27.61
C ALA A 14 -1.12 16.93 27.87
N HIS A 15 -1.93 16.75 26.83
CA HIS A 15 -3.33 16.35 26.91
C HIS A 15 -3.54 14.83 26.91
N LEU A 16 -2.52 14.02 26.60
CA LEU A 16 -2.66 12.56 26.56
C LEU A 16 -2.28 11.91 27.90
N PRO A 17 -3.08 10.96 28.40
CA PRO A 17 -2.74 10.21 29.60
C PRO A 17 -1.45 9.41 29.34
N ARG A 18 -0.51 9.46 30.30
CA ARG A 18 0.82 8.83 30.19
C ARG A 18 0.76 7.31 30.41
N THR A 19 -0.08 6.64 29.64
CA THR A 19 -0.26 5.19 29.65
C THR A 19 0.37 4.56 28.42
N TYR A 20 0.81 3.30 28.54
CA TYR A 20 1.41 2.56 27.41
C TYR A 20 0.47 2.43 26.21
N ALA A 21 -0.83 2.25 26.44
CA ALA A 21 -1.84 2.16 25.37
C ALA A 21 -1.96 3.48 24.59
N ALA A 22 -2.13 4.61 25.28
CA ALA A 22 -2.20 5.93 24.64
C ALA A 22 -0.90 6.29 23.88
N LEU A 23 0.25 5.79 24.35
CA LEU A 23 1.54 5.94 23.66
C LEU A 23 1.62 5.14 22.37
N ALA A 24 1.12 3.91 22.39
CA ALA A 24 1.06 3.05 21.22
C ALA A 24 0.12 3.66 20.16
N ASP A 25 -1.07 4.09 20.57
CA ASP A 25 -2.08 4.68 19.68
C ASP A 25 -1.58 6.00 19.05
N TRP A 26 -0.98 6.89 19.85
CA TRP A 26 -0.39 8.15 19.34
C TRP A 26 0.76 7.91 18.35
N GLY A 27 1.60 6.90 18.63
CA GLY A 27 2.65 6.46 17.73
C GLY A 27 2.12 5.92 16.40
N ASP A 28 1.02 5.16 16.44
CA ASP A 28 0.36 4.62 15.26
C ASP A 28 -0.29 5.72 14.40
N GLU A 29 -0.96 6.70 15.02
CA GLU A 29 -1.50 7.87 14.30
C GLU A 29 -0.39 8.69 13.62
N HIS A 30 0.72 8.92 14.32
CA HIS A 30 1.89 9.61 13.77
C HIS A 30 2.60 8.81 12.68
N ALA A 31 2.52 7.48 12.72
CA ALA A 31 3.02 6.63 11.65
C ALA A 31 2.07 6.64 10.43
N GLN A 32 0.76 6.75 10.64
CA GLN A 32 -0.24 6.88 9.59
C GLN A 32 -0.12 8.20 8.83
N SER A 33 0.12 9.32 9.51
CA SER A 33 0.32 10.63 8.87
C SER A 33 1.61 10.72 8.03
N LYS A 34 2.61 9.88 8.34
CA LYS A 34 3.86 9.75 7.57
C LYS A 34 3.76 8.78 6.38
N GLN A 35 2.58 8.23 6.11
CA GLN A 35 2.39 7.38 4.95
C GLN A 35 2.46 8.17 3.64
N TYR A 36 2.76 7.44 2.57
CA TYR A 36 2.94 8.02 1.25
C TYR A 36 1.62 8.54 0.64
N LEU A 37 0.53 7.81 0.88
CA LEU A 37 -0.83 8.16 0.49
C LEU A 37 -1.60 8.62 1.73
N THR A 38 -2.60 9.49 1.53
CA THR A 38 -3.57 9.79 2.59
C THR A 38 -4.48 8.59 2.82
N ALA A 39 -5.14 8.51 3.97
CA ALA A 39 -6.05 7.41 4.28
C ALA A 39 -7.16 7.26 3.22
N GLU A 40 -7.72 8.37 2.74
CA GLU A 40 -8.74 8.40 1.69
C GLU A 40 -8.23 7.88 0.34
N GLU A 41 -7.04 8.33 -0.08
CA GLU A 41 -6.38 7.84 -1.30
C GLU A 41 -6.08 6.35 -1.21
N GLU A 42 -5.64 5.88 -0.04
CA GLU A 42 -5.34 4.47 0.20
C GLU A 42 -6.61 3.62 0.08
N ILE A 43 -7.72 4.05 0.69
CA ILE A 43 -9.03 3.39 0.57
C ILE A 43 -9.51 3.39 -0.88
N ALA A 44 -9.38 4.50 -1.60
CA ALA A 44 -9.78 4.58 -3.00
C ALA A 44 -8.97 3.61 -3.89
N LEU A 45 -7.65 3.53 -3.66
CA LEU A 45 -6.79 2.58 -4.36
C LEU A 45 -7.18 1.13 -4.06
N VAL A 46 -7.48 0.79 -2.80
CA VAL A 46 -7.96 -0.55 -2.42
C VAL A 46 -9.27 -0.89 -3.14
N LYS A 47 -10.26 0.02 -3.11
CA LYS A 47 -11.54 -0.15 -3.81
C LYS A 47 -11.35 -0.39 -5.30
N PHE A 48 -10.48 0.39 -5.93
CA PHE A 48 -10.12 0.20 -7.34
C PHE A 48 -9.54 -1.20 -7.61
N LEU A 49 -8.60 -1.67 -6.77
CA LEU A 49 -8.00 -3.00 -6.93
C LEU A 49 -9.03 -4.13 -6.76
N LEU A 50 -9.94 -3.98 -5.80
CA LEU A 50 -11.02 -4.94 -5.58
C LEU A 50 -11.97 -4.99 -6.79
N LEU A 51 -12.34 -3.83 -7.34
CA LEU A 51 -13.17 -3.70 -8.54
C LEU A 51 -12.50 -4.35 -9.76
N MET A 52 -11.23 -4.04 -10.00
CA MET A 52 -10.46 -4.63 -11.09
C MET A 52 -10.38 -6.17 -10.96
N SER A 53 -10.29 -6.69 -9.73
CA SER A 53 -10.35 -8.12 -9.52
C SER A 53 -11.73 -8.72 -9.78
N SER A 54 -12.84 -8.05 -9.43
CA SER A 54 -14.18 -8.54 -9.78
C SER A 54 -14.41 -8.54 -11.29
N LEU A 55 -13.80 -7.60 -12.02
CA LEU A 55 -13.83 -7.54 -13.48
C LEU A 55 -12.91 -8.56 -14.16
N ARG A 56 -12.36 -9.55 -13.43
CA ARG A 56 -11.43 -10.56 -13.94
C ARG A 56 -10.14 -9.95 -14.54
N HIS A 57 -9.84 -8.69 -14.24
CA HIS A 57 -8.61 -7.99 -14.61
C HIS A 57 -7.81 -7.53 -13.38
N PRO A 58 -7.44 -8.46 -12.48
CA PRO A 58 -6.67 -8.14 -11.28
C PRO A 58 -5.29 -7.53 -11.59
N VAL A 59 -5.00 -6.41 -10.90
CA VAL A 59 -3.77 -5.62 -11.08
C VAL A 59 -2.58 -6.31 -10.42
N ARG A 60 -1.46 -6.43 -11.14
CA ARG A 60 -0.22 -7.01 -10.59
C ARG A 60 0.42 -6.05 -9.59
N ILE A 61 0.94 -6.60 -8.49
CA ILE A 61 1.60 -5.84 -7.39
C ILE A 61 2.71 -4.89 -7.89
N LYS A 62 3.41 -5.25 -8.97
CA LYS A 62 4.47 -4.42 -9.58
C LYS A 62 3.98 -3.05 -10.05
N PHE A 63 2.69 -2.88 -10.31
CA PHE A 63 2.09 -1.62 -10.75
C PHE A 63 1.55 -0.77 -9.59
N LEU A 64 1.50 -1.31 -8.36
CA LEU A 64 1.06 -0.54 -7.19
C LEU A 64 1.92 0.70 -6.93
N PRO A 65 3.27 0.63 -7.01
CA PRO A 65 4.11 1.81 -6.82
C PRO A 65 3.83 2.91 -7.84
N SER A 66 3.61 2.55 -9.12
CA SER A 66 3.30 3.53 -10.16
C SER A 66 1.92 4.15 -9.98
N LEU A 67 0.91 3.37 -9.59
CA LEU A 67 -0.43 3.90 -9.30
C LEU A 67 -0.40 4.86 -8.11
N ALA A 68 0.28 4.48 -7.02
CA ALA A 68 0.46 5.34 -5.86
C ALA A 68 1.22 6.63 -6.22
N PHE A 69 2.26 6.53 -7.06
CA PHE A 69 3.00 7.69 -7.56
C PHE A 69 2.12 8.62 -8.40
N SER A 70 1.26 8.08 -9.27
CA SER A 70 0.33 8.89 -10.06
C SER A 70 -0.67 9.64 -9.19
N ILE A 71 -1.21 9.00 -8.14
CA ILE A 71 -2.12 9.64 -7.18
C ILE A 71 -1.39 10.77 -6.44
N ALA A 72 -0.22 10.45 -5.87
CA ALA A 72 0.57 11.40 -5.11
C ALA A 72 0.98 12.61 -5.99
N ARG A 73 1.40 12.36 -7.25
CA ARG A 73 1.72 13.42 -8.21
C ARG A 73 0.55 14.36 -8.47
N ARG A 74 -0.69 13.83 -8.62
CA ARG A 74 -1.90 14.65 -8.80
C ARG A 74 -2.22 15.50 -7.57
N ARG A 75 -1.90 15.01 -6.37
CA ARG A 75 -1.99 15.83 -5.15
C ARG A 75 -0.96 16.95 -5.14
N SER A 76 0.29 16.69 -5.51
CA SER A 76 1.32 17.75 -5.56
C SER A 76 1.09 18.80 -6.63
N SER A 77 0.38 18.52 -7.72
CA SER A 77 -0.01 19.59 -8.65
C SER A 77 -0.92 20.65 -7.99
N VAL A 78 -1.60 20.30 -6.90
CA VAL A 78 -2.41 21.23 -6.09
C VAL A 78 -1.53 22.01 -5.10
N THR A 79 -0.35 21.51 -4.72
CA THR A 79 0.58 22.13 -3.77
C THR A 79 1.98 22.29 -4.39
N PRO A 80 2.28 23.43 -5.04
CA PRO A 80 3.33 23.54 -6.07
C PRO A 80 4.79 23.33 -5.63
N ASN A 81 5.11 23.15 -4.35
CA ASN A 81 6.49 23.29 -3.85
C ASN A 81 7.19 21.98 -3.46
N ASN A 82 6.54 20.82 -3.58
CA ASN A 82 7.12 19.55 -3.13
C ASN A 82 7.22 18.52 -4.26
N PRO A 83 8.42 18.32 -4.87
CA PRO A 83 8.65 17.23 -5.80
C PRO A 83 8.49 15.90 -5.07
N ILE A 84 7.55 15.08 -5.54
CA ILE A 84 7.27 13.77 -4.94
C ILE A 84 8.24 12.73 -5.50
N LYS A 85 8.92 12.02 -4.60
CA LYS A 85 9.75 10.86 -4.94
C LYS A 85 8.85 9.63 -5.16
N PRO A 86 9.21 8.70 -6.05
CA PRO A 86 8.47 7.45 -6.19
C PRO A 86 8.50 6.62 -4.90
N PRO A 87 7.48 5.79 -4.64
CA PRO A 87 7.46 4.92 -3.47
C PRO A 87 8.56 3.87 -3.55
N GLY A 88 9.26 3.65 -2.42
CA GLY A 88 10.41 2.75 -2.35
C GLY A 88 10.07 1.26 -2.49
N LYS A 89 11.09 0.41 -2.68
CA LYS A 89 10.96 -1.04 -2.92
C LYS A 89 10.11 -1.79 -1.88
N ASN A 90 10.15 -1.38 -0.62
CA ASN A 90 9.42 -2.02 0.47
C ASN A 90 7.97 -1.55 0.60
N TRP A 91 7.60 -0.46 -0.07
CA TRP A 91 6.27 0.15 0.02
C TRP A 91 5.14 -0.81 -0.41
N PRO A 92 5.19 -1.50 -1.57
CA PRO A 92 4.12 -2.41 -1.95
C PRO A 92 3.96 -3.60 -0.97
N ARG A 93 5.05 -4.05 -0.32
CA ARG A 93 4.98 -5.08 0.72
C ARG A 93 4.32 -4.56 2.00
N ALA A 94 4.63 -3.33 2.40
CA ALA A 94 4.01 -2.67 3.55
C ALA A 94 2.51 -2.40 3.31
N PHE A 95 2.15 -1.89 2.13
CA PHE A 95 0.77 -1.69 1.69
C PHE A 95 -0.03 -2.99 1.75
N GLN A 96 0.54 -4.10 1.26
CA GLN A 96 -0.12 -5.40 1.34
C GLN A 96 -0.29 -5.90 2.78
N LYS A 97 0.64 -5.58 3.69
CA LYS A 97 0.53 -5.97 5.11
C LYS A 97 -0.64 -5.24 5.79
N ARG A 98 -0.92 -3.99 5.40
CA ARG A 98 -2.05 -3.20 5.92
C ARG A 98 -3.41 -3.65 5.37
N HIS A 99 -3.44 -4.16 4.14
CA HIS A 99 -4.68 -4.56 3.46
C HIS A 99 -4.71 -6.07 3.17
N PRO A 100 -5.02 -6.91 4.17
CA PRO A 100 -5.06 -8.37 3.99
C PRO A 100 -6.13 -8.82 2.98
N GLU A 101 -7.18 -8.01 2.76
CA GLU A 101 -8.24 -8.26 1.77
C GLU A 101 -7.70 -8.46 0.35
N LEU A 102 -6.64 -7.73 0.01
CA LEU A 102 -5.98 -7.83 -1.30
C LEU A 102 -5.21 -9.15 -1.48
N LYS A 103 -4.88 -9.85 -0.39
CA LYS A 103 -4.15 -11.13 -0.43
C LYS A 103 -5.00 -12.24 -1.05
N ALA A 104 -6.31 -12.24 -0.78
CA ALA A 104 -7.25 -13.25 -1.28
C ALA A 104 -7.49 -13.13 -2.80
N ARG A 105 -7.37 -11.92 -3.35
CA ARG A 105 -7.65 -11.59 -4.76
C ARG A 105 -6.42 -11.52 -5.66
N ARG A 106 -5.27 -12.00 -5.19
CA ARG A 106 -4.03 -12.01 -5.98
C ARG A 106 -4.14 -12.98 -7.16
N VAL A 107 -3.76 -12.49 -8.33
CA VAL A 107 -3.34 -13.37 -9.45
C VAL A 107 -2.11 -14.12 -9.03
N LYS A 108 -2.24 -15.43 -8.88
CA LYS A 108 -1.08 -16.30 -9.04
C LYS A 108 -0.74 -16.34 -10.52
N ALA A 109 0.54 -16.30 -10.85
CA ALA A 109 0.97 -16.53 -12.23
C ALA A 109 0.32 -17.82 -12.73
N MET A 110 -0.32 -17.77 -13.90
CA MET A 110 -0.81 -19.00 -14.53
C MET A 110 0.40 -19.89 -14.78
N ASP A 111 0.27 -21.16 -14.39
CA ASP A 111 1.26 -22.18 -14.75
C ASP A 111 1.44 -22.18 -16.27
N TRP A 112 2.69 -22.16 -16.74
CA TRP A 112 3.03 -22.19 -18.15
C TRP A 112 2.29 -23.31 -18.88
N LYS A 113 2.14 -24.49 -18.25
CA LYS A 113 1.41 -25.64 -18.81
C LYS A 113 -0.08 -25.39 -19.05
N ARG A 114 -0.65 -24.37 -18.42
CA ARG A 114 -2.06 -23.95 -18.54
C ARG A 114 -2.25 -22.77 -19.51
N HIS A 115 -1.18 -22.31 -20.16
CA HIS A 115 -1.30 -21.27 -21.18
C HIS A 115 -1.96 -21.84 -22.43
N GLU A 116 -2.80 -21.06 -23.10
CA GLU A 116 -3.58 -21.47 -24.28
C GLU A 116 -2.69 -22.07 -25.39
N ASN A 117 -1.55 -21.45 -25.67
CA ASN A 117 -0.50 -21.96 -26.57
C ASN A 117 -0.03 -23.38 -26.24
N ASN A 118 -0.06 -23.78 -24.96
CA ASN A 118 0.34 -25.10 -24.47
C ASN A 118 -0.83 -26.08 -24.29
N ILE A 119 -2.07 -25.62 -24.50
CA ILE A 119 -3.29 -26.43 -24.42
C ILE A 119 -3.82 -26.76 -25.82
N TYR A 120 -3.54 -25.93 -26.82
CA TYR A 120 -4.07 -26.06 -28.19
C TYR A 120 -3.91 -27.47 -28.79
N TYR A 121 -2.74 -28.09 -28.61
CA TYR A 121 -2.47 -29.43 -29.12
C TYR A 121 -3.10 -30.58 -28.31
N LYS A 122 -3.68 -30.29 -27.14
CA LYS A 122 -4.34 -31.28 -26.26
C LYS A 122 -5.87 -31.32 -26.43
N ILE A 123 -6.45 -30.32 -27.10
CA ILE A 123 -7.89 -30.21 -27.36
C ILE A 123 -8.26 -30.76 -28.75
N LYS A 124 -7.28 -31.05 -29.63
CA LYS A 124 -7.53 -31.74 -30.90
C LYS A 124 -7.77 -33.24 -30.66
N GLU A 125 -9.04 -33.60 -30.48
CA GLU A 125 -9.63 -34.87 -30.91
C GLU A 125 -10.62 -34.59 -32.06
#